data_AF-A0AAE4Q4F8-F1
#
_entry.id   AF-A0AAE4Q4F8-F1
#
_cell.length_a   1.000
_cell.length_b   1.000
_cell.length_c   1.000
_cell.angle_alpha   90.00
_cell.angle_beta   90.00
_cell.angle_gamma   90.00
#
_symmetry.space_group_name_H-M   'P 1'
#
loop_
_entity.id
_entity.type
_entity.pdbx_description
1 polymer ?
#
loop_
_entity_poly.entity_id
_entity_poly.type
_entity_poly.pdbx_seq_one_letter_code
_entity_poly.pdbx_strand_id
1 'polypeptide(L)'
;MSQGLAYVLNCYSQLYEDVIYDESIESFSDFISDKIRNQLEVGFDSLKLLDYSWCEGFSGLLLYLCLVNQEKYQLLIVQSQNELFKQHLHMGTSYCHGLASLLQTVIYTENDELYEKIVAILITRSYRDSNDCLVFQSEEPSQSVVDFGTGTLGIYWTMLKEKFLFHLDKE
;
A
#
# COMPACT_ATOMS: atom_id res chain seq x y z
N MET A 1 -12.91 -0.64 0.35
CA MET A 1 -13.77 -0.48 1.55
C MET A 1 -13.88 -1.77 2.39
N SER A 2 -14.09 -2.94 1.81
CA SER A 2 -14.23 -4.22 2.56
C SER A 2 -12.95 -4.67 3.28
N GLN A 3 -11.77 -4.38 2.72
CA GLN A 3 -10.47 -4.77 3.30
C GLN A 3 -10.15 -4.03 4.61
N GLY A 4 -10.56 -2.77 4.73
CA GLY A 4 -10.39 -2.01 5.97
C GLY A 4 -11.25 -2.58 7.09
N LEU A 5 -12.50 -2.95 6.79
CA LEU A 5 -13.39 -3.60 7.74
C LEU A 5 -12.84 -4.96 8.19
N ALA A 6 -12.37 -5.79 7.25
CA ALA A 6 -11.78 -7.08 7.54
C ALA A 6 -10.52 -6.93 8.43
N TYR A 7 -9.68 -5.93 8.16
CA TYR A 7 -8.53 -5.65 9.02
C TYR A 7 -8.93 -5.25 10.43
N VAL A 8 -9.94 -4.38 10.58
CA VAL A 8 -10.46 -4.02 11.91
C VAL A 8 -10.97 -5.26 12.64
N LEU A 9 -11.72 -6.14 11.99
CA LEU A 9 -12.17 -7.40 12.59
C LEU A 9 -10.98 -8.30 12.97
N ASN A 10 -9.92 -8.33 12.17
CA ASN A 10 -8.68 -9.03 12.53
C ASN A 10 -8.01 -8.45 13.78
N CYS A 11 -7.96 -7.12 13.90
CA CYS A 11 -7.51 -6.46 15.11
C CYS A 11 -8.36 -6.86 16.34
N TYR A 12 -9.69 -6.89 16.20
CA TYR A 12 -10.58 -7.38 17.26
C TYR A 12 -10.31 -8.86 17.61
N SER A 13 -10.19 -9.73 16.61
CA SER A 13 -9.88 -11.15 16.84
C SER A 13 -8.60 -11.30 17.67
N GLN A 14 -7.54 -10.58 17.29
CA GLN A 14 -6.25 -10.65 17.99
C GLN A 14 -6.30 -10.07 19.42
N LEU A 15 -7.09 -9.02 19.66
CA LEU A 15 -7.21 -8.39 20.97
C LEU A 15 -8.07 -9.20 21.95
N TYR A 16 -9.09 -9.89 21.45
CA TYR A 16 -10.08 -10.61 22.27
C TYR A 16 -9.95 -12.13 22.20
N GLU A 17 -9.02 -12.65 21.40
CA GLU A 17 -8.78 -14.09 21.16
C GLU A 17 -10.06 -14.85 20.72
N ASP A 18 -10.90 -14.20 19.91
CA ASP A 18 -12.19 -14.74 19.49
C ASP A 18 -12.12 -15.42 18.12
N VAL A 19 -12.07 -16.76 18.17
CA VAL A 19 -11.95 -17.67 17.02
C VAL A 19 -13.05 -17.51 15.97
N ILE A 20 -14.20 -16.92 16.30
CA ILE A 20 -15.29 -16.72 15.34
C ILE A 20 -14.87 -15.77 14.21
N TYR A 21 -13.99 -14.81 14.51
CA TYR A 21 -13.49 -13.88 13.51
C TYR A 21 -12.44 -14.54 12.61
N ASP A 22 -11.65 -15.47 13.12
CA ASP A 22 -10.51 -16.07 12.40
C ASP A 22 -10.95 -16.78 11.11
N GLU A 23 -12.00 -17.61 11.16
CA GLU A 23 -12.51 -18.30 9.97
C GLU A 23 -13.01 -17.32 8.90
N SER A 24 -13.68 -16.23 9.34
CA SER A 24 -14.20 -15.20 8.44
C SER A 24 -13.07 -14.39 7.79
N ILE A 25 -12.04 -14.06 8.57
CA ILE A 25 -10.85 -13.34 8.09
C ILE A 25 -10.06 -14.21 7.13
N GLU A 26 -9.88 -15.49 7.42
CA GLU A 26 -9.18 -16.42 6.53
C GLU A 26 -9.93 -16.56 5.19
N SER A 27 -11.24 -16.80 5.23
CA SER A 27 -12.05 -16.90 4.01
C SER A 27 -11.99 -15.63 3.16
N PHE A 28 -12.06 -14.45 3.79
CA PHE A 28 -11.92 -13.19 3.08
C PHE A 28 -10.51 -12.98 2.52
N SER A 29 -9.47 -13.36 3.27
CA SER A 29 -8.07 -13.24 2.84
C SER A 29 -7.77 -14.14 1.64
N ASP A 30 -8.30 -15.36 1.64
CA ASP A 30 -8.15 -16.29 0.52
C ASP A 30 -8.88 -15.75 -0.73
N PHE A 31 -10.09 -15.20 -0.58
CA PHE A 31 -10.80 -14.51 -1.67
C PHE A 31 -10.00 -13.33 -2.25
N ILE A 32 -9.37 -12.50 -1.40
CA ILE A 32 -8.50 -11.42 -1.86
C ILE A 32 -7.27 -11.98 -2.59
N SER A 33 -6.67 -13.05 -2.06
CA SER A 33 -5.51 -13.69 -2.68
C SER A 33 -5.84 -14.23 -4.08
N ASP A 34 -7.02 -14.83 -4.26
CA ASP A 34 -7.48 -15.34 -5.55
C ASP A 34 -7.71 -14.20 -6.55
N LYS A 35 -8.30 -13.08 -6.11
CA LYS A 35 -8.44 -11.89 -6.96
C LYS A 35 -7.09 -11.38 -7.45
N ILE A 36 -6.09 -11.33 -6.58
CA ILE A 36 -4.75 -10.88 -6.93
C ILE A 36 -4.08 -11.86 -7.91
N ARG A 37 -4.20 -13.17 -7.67
CA ARG A 37 -3.69 -14.22 -8.59
C ARG A 37 -4.30 -14.10 -9.98
N ASN A 38 -5.62 -13.95 -10.05
CA ASN A 38 -6.32 -13.76 -11.33
C ASN A 38 -5.84 -12.49 -12.05
N GLN A 39 -5.60 -11.39 -11.31
CA GLN A 39 -5.07 -10.17 -11.92
C GLN A 39 -3.63 -10.35 -12.42
N LEU A 40 -2.78 -11.11 -11.74
CA LEU A 40 -1.43 -11.43 -12.21
C LEU A 40 -1.45 -12.18 -13.55
N GLU A 41 -2.43 -13.06 -13.77
CA GLU A 41 -2.59 -13.78 -15.03
C GLU A 41 -3.07 -12.87 -16.17
N VAL A 42 -3.98 -11.94 -15.87
CA VAL A 42 -4.55 -11.00 -16.84
C VAL A 42 -3.59 -9.84 -17.16
N GLY A 43 -2.70 -9.50 -16.23
CA GLY A 43 -1.80 -8.36 -16.31
C GLY A 43 -2.43 -7.06 -15.78
N PHE A 44 -1.60 -6.07 -15.45
CA PHE A 44 -2.03 -4.81 -14.83
C PHE A 44 -2.19 -3.64 -15.82
N ASP A 45 -1.80 -3.82 -17.09
CA ASP A 45 -1.68 -2.74 -18.09
C ASP A 45 -3.00 -2.05 -18.47
N SER A 46 -4.15 -2.67 -18.17
CA SER A 46 -5.49 -2.19 -18.55
C SER A 46 -6.28 -1.55 -17.40
N LEU A 47 -5.67 -1.44 -16.23
CA LEU A 47 -6.31 -0.92 -15.02
C LEU A 47 -6.36 0.62 -15.02
N LYS A 48 -7.37 1.16 -14.34
CA LYS A 48 -7.52 2.61 -14.12
C LYS A 48 -6.60 3.06 -12.98
N LEU A 49 -6.32 4.35 -12.91
CA LEU A 49 -5.52 4.98 -11.85
C LEU A 49 -5.89 4.52 -10.44
N LEU A 50 -7.19 4.57 -10.09
CA LEU A 50 -7.65 4.16 -8.76
C LEU A 50 -7.50 2.66 -8.49
N ASP A 51 -7.42 1.82 -9.52
CA ASP A 51 -7.24 0.37 -9.33
C ASP A 51 -5.82 0.04 -8.81
N TYR A 52 -4.85 0.95 -8.92
CA TYR A 52 -3.51 0.79 -8.33
C TYR A 52 -3.42 1.29 -6.87
N SER A 53 -4.41 2.08 -6.43
CA SER A 53 -4.40 2.86 -5.20
C SER A 53 -4.44 2.04 -3.90
N TRP A 54 -4.17 2.69 -2.76
CA TRP A 54 -4.46 2.14 -1.43
C TRP A 54 -5.95 2.17 -1.11
N CYS A 55 -6.66 3.27 -1.45
CA CYS A 55 -8.05 3.46 -1.04
C CYS A 55 -9.02 2.48 -1.72
N GLU A 56 -8.80 2.17 -2.99
CA GLU A 56 -9.72 1.39 -3.83
C GLU A 56 -9.05 0.23 -4.57
N GLY A 57 -7.72 0.23 -4.64
CA GLY A 57 -6.97 -0.62 -5.56
C GLY A 57 -6.14 -1.72 -4.92
N PHE A 58 -5.27 -2.29 -5.75
CA PHE A 58 -4.42 -3.42 -5.41
C PHE A 58 -3.38 -3.10 -4.34
N SER A 59 -2.85 -1.87 -4.25
CA SER A 59 -1.95 -1.52 -3.12
C SER A 59 -2.66 -1.69 -1.78
N GLY A 60 -3.96 -1.37 -1.71
CA GLY A 60 -4.76 -1.56 -0.50
C GLY A 60 -5.01 -3.03 -0.17
N LEU A 61 -5.24 -3.86 -1.19
CA LEU A 61 -5.41 -5.31 -1.03
C LEU A 61 -4.11 -5.99 -0.58
N LEU A 62 -2.97 -5.58 -1.15
CA LEU A 62 -1.66 -6.06 -0.74
C LEU A 62 -1.34 -5.65 0.69
N LEU A 63 -1.57 -4.38 1.05
CA LEU A 63 -1.39 -3.92 2.42
C LEU A 63 -2.23 -4.72 3.42
N TYR A 64 -3.48 -5.02 3.07
CA TYR A 64 -4.34 -5.89 3.89
C TYR A 64 -3.69 -7.26 4.14
N LEU A 65 -3.18 -7.93 3.10
CA LEU A 65 -2.53 -9.24 3.27
C LEU A 65 -1.24 -9.14 4.09
N CYS A 66 -0.45 -8.06 3.93
CA CYS A 66 0.71 -7.79 4.79
C CYS A 66 0.31 -7.69 6.27
N LEU A 67 -0.81 -7.02 6.56
CA LEU A 67 -1.24 -6.76 7.94
C LEU A 67 -1.90 -7.95 8.63
N VAL A 68 -2.56 -8.83 7.87
CA VAL A 68 -3.27 -9.98 8.43
C VAL A 68 -2.38 -11.22 8.57
N ASN A 69 -1.65 -11.59 7.51
CA ASN A 69 -0.75 -12.74 7.55
C ASN A 69 0.30 -12.66 6.44
N GLN A 70 1.30 -11.79 6.64
CA GLN A 70 2.35 -11.56 5.66
C GLN A 70 3.05 -12.87 5.23
N GLU A 71 3.42 -13.73 6.17
CA GLU A 71 4.18 -14.96 5.88
C GLU A 71 3.42 -15.89 4.93
N LYS A 72 2.12 -16.10 5.16
CA LYS A 72 1.26 -16.94 4.30
C LYS A 72 1.22 -16.43 2.86
N TYR A 73 1.21 -15.10 2.67
CA TYR A 73 1.00 -14.47 1.37
C TYR A 73 2.27 -13.86 0.74
N GLN A 74 3.44 -14.01 1.37
CA GLN A 74 4.69 -13.33 1.00
C GLN A 74 5.02 -13.43 -0.50
N LEU A 75 4.99 -14.64 -1.06
CA LEU A 75 5.33 -14.84 -2.47
C LEU A 75 4.37 -14.10 -3.42
N LEU A 76 3.06 -14.16 -3.12
CA LEU A 76 2.03 -13.48 -3.90
C LEU A 76 2.23 -11.96 -3.81
N ILE A 77 2.47 -11.44 -2.61
CA ILE A 77 2.65 -10.01 -2.38
C ILE A 77 3.86 -9.50 -3.18
N VAL A 78 5.02 -10.16 -3.06
CA VAL A 78 6.24 -9.75 -3.78
C VAL A 78 6.06 -9.82 -5.29
N GLN A 79 5.41 -10.85 -5.82
CA GLN A 79 5.12 -10.95 -7.25
C GLN A 79 4.22 -9.78 -7.72
N SER A 80 3.13 -9.52 -7.00
CA SER A 80 2.22 -8.43 -7.32
C SER A 80 2.85 -7.05 -7.19
N GLN A 81 3.72 -6.84 -6.21
CA GLN A 81 4.47 -5.59 -6.05
C GLN A 81 5.30 -5.27 -7.29
N ASN A 82 6.01 -6.27 -7.82
CA ASN A 82 6.84 -6.10 -9.01
C ASN A 82 6.01 -5.85 -10.27
N GLU A 83 4.86 -6.53 -10.44
CA GLU A 83 3.98 -6.29 -11.58
C GLU A 83 3.28 -4.93 -11.51
N LEU A 84 2.79 -4.53 -10.34
CA LEU A 84 2.23 -3.18 -10.12
C LEU A 84 3.27 -2.09 -10.39
N PHE A 85 4.51 -2.30 -9.94
CA PHE A 85 5.58 -1.33 -10.15
C PHE A 85 5.85 -1.05 -11.63
N LYS A 86 5.60 -1.98 -12.55
CA LYS A 86 5.73 -1.72 -14.00
C LYS A 86 4.81 -0.57 -14.46
N GLN A 87 3.73 -0.30 -13.72
CA GLN A 87 2.77 0.77 -13.99
C GLN A 87 3.14 2.10 -13.30
N HIS A 88 4.32 2.24 -12.70
CA HIS A 88 4.73 3.45 -11.96
C HIS A 88 4.62 4.77 -12.76
N LEU A 89 4.70 4.72 -14.10
CA LEU A 89 4.49 5.90 -14.95
C LEU A 89 3.04 6.39 -14.95
N HIS A 90 2.08 5.51 -14.67
CA HIS A 90 0.65 5.82 -14.60
C HIS A 90 0.19 6.19 -13.18
N MET A 91 1.07 6.10 -12.18
CA MET A 91 0.74 6.41 -10.78
C MET A 91 1.27 7.79 -10.41
N GLY A 92 0.51 8.58 -9.65
CA GLY A 92 1.01 9.76 -8.96
C GLY A 92 2.02 9.41 -7.87
N THR A 93 2.32 10.36 -6.98
CA THR A 93 3.28 10.11 -5.88
C THR A 93 2.63 9.87 -4.53
N SER A 94 1.37 10.28 -4.34
CA SER A 94 0.70 10.33 -3.04
C SER A 94 0.54 8.95 -2.37
N TYR A 95 0.28 8.97 -1.06
CA TYR A 95 0.03 7.76 -0.28
C TYR A 95 -1.29 7.06 -0.65
N CYS A 96 -2.34 7.83 -0.97
CA CYS A 96 -3.69 7.34 -1.13
C CYS A 96 -3.86 6.59 -2.46
N HIS A 97 -3.33 7.16 -3.54
CA HIS A 97 -3.52 6.66 -4.90
C HIS A 97 -2.27 6.70 -5.79
N GLY A 98 -1.12 7.08 -5.24
CA GLY A 98 0.15 7.14 -5.95
C GLY A 98 1.16 6.07 -5.53
N LEU A 99 2.40 6.22 -5.98
CA LEU A 99 3.47 5.25 -5.82
C LEU A 99 3.85 5.00 -4.35
N ALA A 100 3.63 5.97 -3.45
CA ALA A 100 3.82 5.76 -2.01
C ALA A 100 2.83 4.71 -1.43
N SER A 101 1.66 4.51 -2.05
CA SER A 101 0.74 3.44 -1.67
C SER A 101 1.36 2.07 -1.85
N LEU A 102 2.06 1.86 -2.97
CA LEU A 102 2.78 0.62 -3.26
C LEU A 102 3.99 0.49 -2.34
N LEU A 103 4.73 1.58 -2.12
CA LEU A 103 5.90 1.63 -1.22
C LEU A 103 5.54 1.14 0.18
N GLN A 104 4.37 1.53 0.72
CA GLN A 104 3.93 1.07 2.04
C GLN A 104 3.91 -0.46 2.15
N THR A 105 3.51 -1.17 1.09
CA THR A 105 3.46 -2.63 1.09
C THR A 105 4.86 -3.25 1.04
N VAL A 106 5.80 -2.58 0.37
CA VAL A 106 7.19 -3.02 0.18
C VAL A 106 7.95 -3.00 1.51
N ILE A 107 7.60 -2.07 2.41
CA ILE A 107 8.16 -1.99 3.77
C ILE A 107 7.94 -3.30 4.54
N TYR A 108 6.79 -3.95 4.35
CA TYR A 108 6.48 -5.21 5.02
C TYR A 108 7.28 -6.37 4.44
N THR A 109 7.47 -6.43 3.12
CA THR A 109 8.14 -7.56 2.46
C THR A 109 9.67 -7.49 2.48
N GLU A 110 10.25 -6.41 3.01
CA GLU A 110 11.70 -6.15 3.04
C GLU A 110 12.36 -6.25 1.64
N ASN A 111 11.63 -5.92 0.58
CA ASN A 111 12.15 -5.90 -0.78
C ASN A 111 12.93 -4.59 -1.04
N ASP A 112 14.17 -4.55 -0.54
CA ASP A 112 15.05 -3.37 -0.59
C ASP A 112 15.29 -2.88 -2.03
N GLU A 113 15.45 -3.79 -3.00
CA GLU A 113 15.65 -3.41 -4.40
C GLU A 113 14.47 -2.61 -4.96
N LEU A 114 13.24 -3.06 -4.69
CA LEU A 114 12.05 -2.36 -5.14
C LEU A 114 11.82 -1.06 -4.35
N TYR A 115 12.12 -1.06 -3.06
CA TYR A 115 12.08 0.13 -2.22
C TYR A 115 12.97 1.24 -2.81
N GLU A 116 14.23 0.93 -3.12
CA GLU A 116 15.19 1.90 -3.67
C GLU A 116 14.72 2.45 -5.03
N LYS A 117 14.19 1.59 -5.90
CA LYS A 117 13.62 2.00 -7.20
C LYS A 117 12.45 2.98 -7.04
N ILE A 118 11.52 2.67 -6.13
CA ILE A 118 10.37 3.53 -5.87
C ILE A 118 10.82 4.87 -5.28
N VAL A 119 11.71 4.85 -4.28
CA VAL A 119 12.25 6.06 -3.64
C VAL A 119 12.96 6.95 -4.67
N ALA A 120 13.78 6.38 -5.56
CA ALA A 120 14.43 7.14 -6.63
C ALA A 120 13.40 7.83 -7.55
N ILE A 121 12.31 7.16 -7.90
CA ILE A 121 11.23 7.75 -8.70
C ILE A 121 10.52 8.87 -7.93
N LEU A 122 10.21 8.68 -6.65
CA LEU A 122 9.61 9.72 -5.81
C LEU A 122 10.49 10.98 -5.76
N ILE A 123 11.80 10.81 -5.54
CA ILE A 123 12.76 11.93 -5.51
C ILE A 123 12.83 12.64 -6.87
N THR A 124 12.82 11.93 -7.99
CA THR A 124 12.80 12.58 -9.32
C THR A 124 11.48 13.31 -9.62
N ARG A 125 10.41 13.00 -8.88
CA ARG A 125 9.09 13.67 -8.93
C ARG A 125 8.90 14.65 -7.77
N SER A 126 9.97 15.27 -7.31
CA SER A 126 9.94 16.23 -6.21
C SER A 126 10.60 17.56 -6.60
N TYR A 127 10.25 18.61 -5.86
CA TYR A 127 10.83 19.94 -5.99
C TYR A 127 10.93 20.60 -4.61
N ARG A 128 11.68 21.70 -4.50
CA ARG A 128 11.73 22.48 -3.26
C ARG A 128 10.74 23.64 -3.34
N ASP A 129 9.94 23.82 -2.30
CA ASP A 129 8.99 24.92 -2.19
C ASP A 129 9.69 26.23 -1.73
N SER A 130 8.91 27.28 -1.49
CA SER A 130 9.43 28.58 -1.03
C SER A 130 10.07 28.54 0.37
N ASN A 131 9.81 27.49 1.16
CA ASN A 131 10.40 27.27 2.48
C ASN A 131 11.58 26.30 2.41
N ASP A 132 12.07 25.97 1.20
CA ASP A 132 13.11 24.98 0.94
C ASP A 132 12.72 23.54 1.36
N CYS A 133 11.43 23.29 1.62
CA CYS A 133 10.91 21.97 1.93
C CYS A 133 10.84 21.14 0.65
N LEU A 134 11.28 19.88 0.72
CA LEU A 134 11.11 18.93 -0.37
C LEU A 134 9.63 18.53 -0.44
N VAL A 135 8.99 18.81 -1.57
CA VAL A 135 7.57 18.56 -1.85
C VAL A 135 7.49 17.63 -3.05
N PHE A 136 6.62 16.63 -2.97
CA PHE A 136 6.39 15.67 -4.04
C PHE A 136 5.22 16.10 -4.91
N GLN A 137 5.34 15.88 -6.22
CA GLN A 137 4.29 16.19 -7.18
C GLN A 137 3.15 15.19 -7.03
N SER A 138 2.09 15.56 -6.31
CA SER A 138 0.87 14.77 -6.21
C SER A 138 -0.09 15.09 -7.36
N GLU A 139 -1.14 14.27 -7.47
CA GLU A 139 -2.16 14.37 -8.52
C GLU A 139 -3.05 15.63 -8.35
N GLU A 140 -3.08 16.19 -7.14
CA GLU A 140 -3.80 17.42 -6.80
C GLU A 140 -2.84 18.50 -6.27
N PRO A 141 -2.42 19.45 -7.12
CA PRO A 141 -1.49 20.54 -6.75
C PRO A 141 -2.03 21.47 -5.64
N SER A 142 -3.32 21.41 -5.34
CA SER A 142 -4.02 22.25 -4.37
C SER A 142 -3.88 21.78 -2.92
N GLN A 143 -3.30 20.60 -2.69
CA GLN A 143 -3.34 19.98 -1.39
C GLN A 143 -2.11 20.27 -0.53
N SER A 144 -2.38 20.44 0.77
CA SER A 144 -1.41 20.86 1.76
C SER A 144 -0.25 19.87 1.88
N VAL A 145 0.97 20.38 2.09
CA VAL A 145 2.16 19.59 2.45
C VAL A 145 1.87 18.64 3.62
N VAL A 146 1.01 19.06 4.55
CA VAL A 146 0.66 18.27 5.76
C VAL A 146 -0.42 17.22 5.55
N ASP A 147 -1.04 17.11 4.38
CA ASP A 147 -2.02 16.07 4.11
C ASP A 147 -1.33 14.70 4.00
N PHE A 148 -1.80 13.72 4.77
CA PHE A 148 -1.19 12.39 4.80
C PHE A 148 -1.52 11.57 3.54
N GLY A 149 -2.79 11.53 3.15
CA GLY A 149 -3.23 10.68 2.05
C GLY A 149 -2.75 11.19 0.71
N THR A 150 -2.79 12.50 0.52
CA THR A 150 -2.72 13.11 -0.80
C THR A 150 -1.62 14.15 -0.92
N GLY A 151 -1.11 14.64 0.21
CA GLY A 151 0.03 15.52 0.33
C GLY A 151 1.37 14.80 0.51
N THR A 152 2.35 15.56 0.99
CA THR A 152 3.77 15.14 1.11
C THR A 152 4.01 14.26 2.34
N LEU A 153 3.20 14.42 3.41
CA LEU A 153 3.43 13.75 4.69
C LEU A 153 3.40 12.22 4.59
N GLY A 154 2.43 11.62 3.90
CA GLY A 154 2.37 10.17 3.75
C GLY A 154 3.48 9.59 2.88
N ILE A 155 4.04 10.40 1.99
CA ILE A 155 5.21 10.02 1.19
C ILE A 155 6.45 9.98 2.08
N TYR A 156 6.64 10.99 2.94
CA TYR A 156 7.71 10.94 3.93
C TYR A 156 7.58 9.75 4.88
N TRP A 157 6.37 9.49 5.38
CA TRP A 157 6.08 8.36 6.26
C TRP A 157 6.58 7.04 5.64
N THR A 158 6.19 6.76 4.40
CA THR A 158 6.60 5.54 3.69
C THR A 158 8.09 5.53 3.34
N MET A 159 8.67 6.68 2.96
CA MET A 159 10.11 6.79 2.73
C MET A 159 10.93 6.55 3.98
N LEU A 160 10.43 6.91 5.16
CA LEU A 160 11.11 6.64 6.44
C LEU A 160 10.96 5.18 6.90
N LYS A 161 10.37 4.31 6.07
CA LYS A 161 10.07 2.90 6.36
C LYS A 161 9.13 2.74 7.56
N GLU A 162 8.31 3.74 7.85
CA GLU A 162 7.32 3.64 8.92
C GLU A 162 6.21 2.65 8.55
N LYS A 163 5.78 1.84 9.52
CA LYS A 163 4.67 0.90 9.35
C LYS A 163 3.34 1.65 9.21
N PHE A 164 2.32 0.95 8.73
CA PHE A 164 0.98 1.53 8.61
C PHE A 164 0.48 2.07 9.96
N LEU A 165 -0.16 3.24 9.96
CA LEU A 165 -0.58 3.99 11.16
C LEU A 165 -1.44 3.17 12.15
N PHE A 166 -2.17 2.17 11.66
CA PHE A 166 -3.07 1.34 12.46
C PHE A 166 -2.52 -0.06 12.70
N HIS A 167 -1.23 -0.29 12.44
CA HIS A 167 -0.58 -1.55 12.75
C HIS A 167 -0.62 -1.82 14.27
N LEU A 168 -1.04 -3.02 14.65
CA LEU A 168 -0.94 -3.49 16.02
C LEU A 168 0.38 -4.22 16.21
N ASP A 169 1.33 -3.60 16.90
CA ASP A 169 2.48 -4.30 17.46
C ASP A 169 2.01 -5.05 18.72
N LYS A 170 2.25 -6.36 18.81
CA LYS A 170 2.06 -7.09 20.07
C LYS A 170 3.19 -6.68 21.01
N GLU A 171 2.87 -5.94 22.08
CA GLU A 171 3.77 -5.71 23.22
C GLU A 171 4.05 -7.01 23.99
#